data_AF-A0A226MD91-F1
#
_entry.id   AF-A0A226MD91-F1
#
_cell.length_a   1.000
_cell.length_b   1.000
_cell.length_c   1.000
_cell.angle_alpha   90.00
_cell.angle_beta   90.00
_cell.angle_gamma   90.00
#
_symmetry.space_group_name_H-M   'P 1'
#
loop_
_entity.id
_entity.type
_entity.pdbx_description
1 polymer ?
#
loop_
_entity_poly.entity_id
_entity_poly.type
_entity_poly.pdbx_seq_one_letter_code
_entity_poly.pdbx_strand_id
1 'polypeptide(L)'
;MTSLRAFTCDDLFRFNNMKGGFFVDLFVRVSNQVAVNMYKQLGYSVYRTVLEYYSASNGEPDEDAYDMRKALSRDTEKKSIIPLPHPVRPEDIE
;
A
#
# COMPACT_ATOMS: atom_id res chain seq x y z
N MET A 1 -30.74 -4.97 16.87
CA MET A 1 -29.86 -3.98 17.54
C MET A 1 -28.48 -4.08 16.90
N THR A 2 -28.26 -3.37 15.79
CA THR A 2 -26.95 -3.32 15.13
C THR A 2 -26.14 -2.20 15.78
N SER A 3 -25.10 -2.58 16.51
CA SER A 3 -24.15 -1.61 17.07
C SER A 3 -23.26 -1.08 15.94
N LEU A 4 -23.19 0.23 15.78
CA LEU A 4 -22.22 0.89 14.91
C LEU A 4 -20.88 0.94 15.65
N ARG A 5 -19.92 0.11 15.23
CA ARG A 5 -18.51 0.26 15.62
C ARG A 5 -17.71 0.85 14.46
N ALA A 6 -16.65 1.58 14.78
CA ALA A 6 -15.74 2.10 13.77
C ALA A 6 -15.13 0.96 12.94
N PHE A 7 -15.03 1.20 11.63
CA PHE A 7 -14.36 0.31 10.70
C PHE A 7 -12.85 0.53 10.79
N THR A 8 -12.09 -0.54 11.00
CA THR A 8 -10.63 -0.48 11.18
C THR A 8 -9.88 -1.16 10.04
N CYS A 9 -8.56 -1.06 10.02
CA CYS A 9 -7.72 -1.79 9.07
C CYS A 9 -7.93 -3.31 9.16
N ASP A 10 -8.17 -3.85 10.36
CA ASP A 10 -8.44 -5.29 10.53
C ASP A 10 -9.73 -5.71 9.83
N ASP A 11 -10.74 -4.83 9.81
CA ASP A 11 -11.97 -5.07 9.06
C ASP A 11 -11.67 -5.12 7.56
N LEU A 12 -10.90 -4.16 7.05
CA LEU A 12 -10.46 -4.15 5.65
C LEU A 12 -9.76 -5.46 5.26
N PHE A 13 -8.81 -5.93 6.07
CA PHE A 13 -8.08 -7.17 5.79
C PHE A 13 -9.01 -8.38 5.85
N ARG A 14 -9.91 -8.43 6.84
CA ARG A 14 -10.88 -9.51 6.98
C ARG A 14 -11.81 -9.58 5.77
N PHE A 15 -12.39 -8.47 5.35
CA PHE A 15 -13.31 -8.44 4.22
C PHE A 15 -12.60 -8.84 2.92
N ASN A 16 -11.39 -8.34 2.67
CA ASN A 16 -10.63 -8.73 1.47
C ASN A 16 -10.21 -10.20 1.49
N ASN A 17 -9.84 -10.75 2.64
CA ASN A 17 -9.60 -12.20 2.79
C ASN A 17 -10.86 -13.00 2.44
N MET A 18 -12.04 -12.60 2.94
CA MET A 18 -13.31 -13.26 2.64
C MET A 18 -13.68 -13.19 1.16
N LYS A 19 -13.26 -12.13 0.45
CA LYS A 19 -13.43 -11.97 -0.99
C LYS A 19 -12.35 -12.65 -1.83
N GLY A 20 -11.36 -13.30 -1.20
CA GLY A 20 -10.29 -13.99 -1.90
C GLY A 20 -9.30 -13.05 -2.60
N GLY A 21 -9.05 -11.86 -2.02
CA GLY A 21 -7.98 -10.98 -2.50
C GLY A 21 -6.59 -11.61 -2.26
N PHE A 22 -5.64 -11.34 -3.15
CA PHE A 22 -4.24 -11.76 -2.98
C PHE A 22 -3.46 -10.85 -2.04
N PHE A 23 -3.72 -9.54 -2.11
CA PHE A 23 -3.07 -8.53 -1.29
C PHE A 23 -3.98 -7.32 -1.13
N VAL A 24 -3.60 -6.42 -0.21
CA VAL A 24 -4.08 -5.04 -0.16
C VAL A 24 -2.88 -4.15 -0.40
N ASP A 25 -3.01 -3.19 -1.30
CA ASP A 25 -2.01 -2.18 -1.59
C ASP A 25 -2.44 -0.77 -1.13
N LEU A 26 -1.48 0.13 -1.14
CA LEU A 26 -1.65 1.56 -0.93
C LEU A 26 -0.43 2.31 -1.44
N PHE A 27 -0.61 3.59 -1.76
CA PHE A 27 0.48 4.52 -2.02
C PHE A 27 0.69 5.43 -0.82
N VAL A 28 1.95 5.64 -0.44
CA VAL A 28 2.33 6.55 0.64
C VAL A 28 3.52 7.40 0.22
N ARG A 29 3.43 8.71 0.46
CA ARG A 29 4.52 9.68 0.27
C ARG A 29 5.80 9.20 0.92
N VAL A 30 6.92 9.23 0.20
CA VAL A 30 8.23 8.78 0.73
C VAL A 30 8.63 9.60 1.97
N SER A 31 8.27 10.89 2.02
CA SER A 31 8.55 11.75 3.19
C SER A 31 7.73 11.41 4.43
N ASN A 32 6.59 10.71 4.31
CA ASN A 32 5.71 10.42 5.44
C ASN A 32 6.17 9.17 6.22
N GLN A 33 7.33 9.30 6.87
CA GLN A 33 7.96 8.18 7.58
C GLN A 33 7.10 7.62 8.73
N VAL A 34 6.23 8.45 9.32
CA VAL A 34 5.28 8.02 10.36
C VAL A 34 4.28 7.01 9.79
N ALA A 35 3.64 7.33 8.66
CA ALA A 35 2.72 6.42 7.99
C ALA A 35 3.42 5.16 7.47
N VAL A 36 4.60 5.32 6.86
CA VAL A 36 5.42 4.18 6.39
C VAL A 36 5.71 3.20 7.53
N ASN A 37 6.11 3.70 8.70
CA ASN A 37 6.40 2.86 9.86
C ASN A 37 5.14 2.19 10.42
N MET A 38 4.02 2.91 10.46
CA MET A 38 2.72 2.34 10.83
C MET A 38 2.34 1.18 9.92
N TYR A 39 2.44 1.34 8.59
CA TYR A 39 2.11 0.28 7.64
C TYR A 39 3.05 -0.92 7.74
N LYS A 40 4.36 -0.69 7.96
CA LYS A 40 5.30 -1.78 8.25
C LYS A 40 4.88 -2.60 9.47
N GLN A 41 4.42 -1.96 10.54
CA GLN A 41 3.90 -2.65 11.74
C GLN A 41 2.60 -3.43 11.44
N LEU A 42 1.76 -2.94 10.53
CA LEU A 42 0.59 -3.66 10.03
C LEU A 42 0.96 -4.82 9.07
N GLY A 43 2.25 -5.03 8.79
CA GLY A 43 2.75 -6.13 7.96
C GLY A 43 2.76 -5.83 6.46
N TYR A 44 2.79 -4.55 6.08
CA TYR A 44 3.07 -4.14 4.71
C TYR A 44 4.57 -4.12 4.42
N SER A 45 4.93 -4.40 3.17
CA SER A 45 6.27 -4.21 2.62
C SER A 45 6.23 -3.29 1.40
N VAL A 46 7.30 -2.55 1.17
CA VAL A 46 7.45 -1.77 -0.07
C VAL A 46 7.60 -2.74 -1.24
N TYR A 47 6.67 -2.67 -2.18
CA TYR A 47 6.70 -3.46 -3.41
C TYR A 47 7.51 -2.74 -4.49
N ARG A 48 7.31 -1.42 -4.65
CA ARG A 48 8.10 -0.58 -5.58
C ARG A 48 8.07 0.88 -5.14
N THR A 49 8.98 1.66 -5.70
CA THR A 49 8.90 3.12 -5.68
C THR A 49 8.24 3.59 -6.98
N VAL A 50 7.27 4.47 -6.85
CA VAL A 50 6.63 5.17 -7.97
C VAL A 50 7.14 6.59 -7.99
N LEU A 51 7.82 6.95 -9.07
CA LEU A 51 8.40 8.28 -9.24
C LEU A 51 7.32 9.32 -9.46
N GLU A 52 7.47 10.50 -8.86
CA GLU A 52 6.63 11.68 -9.17
C GLU A 52 5.11 11.40 -9.02
N TYR A 53 4.71 10.45 -8.16
CA TYR A 53 3.32 10.00 -8.02
C TYR A 53 2.41 11.08 -7.44
N TYR A 54 2.92 11.84 -6.47
CA TYR A 54 2.18 12.94 -5.86
C TYR A 54 2.62 14.27 -6.48
N SER A 55 1.73 14.85 -7.27
CA SER A 55 1.96 16.21 -7.79
C SER A 55 2.10 17.21 -6.66
N ALA A 56 3.11 18.05 -6.78
CA ALA A 56 3.30 19.16 -5.88
C ALA A 56 2.52 20.39 -6.35
N SER A 57 2.18 21.26 -5.40
CA SER A 57 1.61 22.58 -5.70
C SER A 57 2.64 23.66 -5.40
N ASN A 58 2.52 24.80 -6.11
CA ASN A 58 3.31 26.01 -5.88
C ASN A 58 4.81 25.93 -6.25
N GLY A 59 5.17 25.11 -7.25
CA GLY A 59 6.55 25.08 -7.79
C GLY A 59 7.54 24.21 -7.01
N GLU A 60 7.06 23.50 -5.99
CA GLU A 60 7.80 22.42 -5.35
C GLU A 60 7.94 21.22 -6.31
N PRO A 61 8.98 20.38 -6.16
CA PRO A 61 9.14 19.18 -6.97
C PRO A 61 8.07 18.13 -6.63
N ASP A 62 7.64 17.38 -7.63
CA ASP A 62 6.75 16.23 -7.43
C ASP A 62 7.40 15.19 -6.51
N GLU A 63 6.55 14.49 -5.75
CA GLU A 63 7.02 13.58 -4.71
C GLU A 63 6.74 12.11 -5.08
N ASP A 64 7.78 11.29 -4.91
CA ASP A 64 7.69 9.85 -5.06
C ASP A 64 6.74 9.21 -4.01
N ALA A 65 6.20 8.04 -4.35
CA ALA A 65 5.42 7.21 -3.46
C ALA A 65 6.01 5.80 -3.32
N TYR A 66 5.86 5.21 -2.15
CA TYR A 66 5.96 3.76 -2.00
C TYR A 66 4.60 3.12 -2.31
N ASP A 67 4.56 2.23 -3.30
CA ASP A 67 3.52 1.20 -3.42
C ASP A 67 3.82 0.14 -2.35
N MET A 68 3.03 0.13 -1.28
CA MET A 68 3.18 -0.81 -0.18
C MET A 68 2.10 -1.88 -0.25
N ARG A 69 2.49 -3.15 -0.10
CA ARG A 69 1.59 -4.30 -0.19
C ARG A 69 1.61 -5.15 1.07
N LYS A 70 0.43 -5.64 1.46
CA LYS A 70 0.25 -6.68 2.48
C LYS A 70 -0.36 -7.91 1.82
N ALA A 71 0.38 -9.02 1.84
CA ALA A 71 -0.13 -10.31 1.38
C ALA A 71 -1.31 -10.77 2.25
N LEU A 72 -2.34 -11.30 1.62
CA LEU A 72 -3.52 -11.89 2.24
C LEU A 72 -3.44 -13.43 2.22
N SER A 73 -4.43 -14.10 2.80
CA SER A 73 -4.41 -15.56 2.98
C SER A 73 -4.33 -16.35 1.67
N ARG A 74 -4.78 -15.77 0.56
CA ARG A 74 -4.71 -16.39 -0.77
C ARG A 74 -3.29 -16.41 -1.35
N ASP A 75 -2.45 -15.43 -1.03
CA ASP A 75 -1.07 -15.38 -1.51
C ASP A 75 -0.14 -16.18 -0.58
N THR A 76 -0.31 -17.50 -0.59
CA THR A 76 0.43 -18.43 0.28
C THR A 76 1.95 -18.39 0.05
N GLU A 77 2.36 -18.13 -1.19
CA GLU A 77 3.76 -18.02 -1.60
C GLU A 77 4.33 -16.60 -1.45
N LYS A 78 3.51 -15.63 -1.04
CA LYS A 78 3.90 -14.22 -0.85
C LYS A 78 4.49 -13.59 -2.12
N LYS A 79 4.06 -14.06 -3.29
CA LYS A 79 4.58 -13.59 -4.59
C LYS A 79 4.22 -12.13 -4.85
N SER A 80 3.08 -11.67 -4.33
CA SER A 80 2.59 -10.31 -4.61
C SER A 80 3.31 -9.22 -3.83
N ILE A 81 4.17 -9.59 -2.86
CA ILE A 81 4.94 -8.65 -2.02
C ILE A 81 6.44 -8.68 -2.30
N ILE A 82 6.90 -9.49 -3.27
CA ILE A 82 8.31 -9.53 -3.68
C ILE A 82 8.64 -8.17 -4.33
N PRO A 83 9.60 -7.40 -3.80
CA PRO A 83 9.89 -6.07 -4.32
C PRO A 83 10.35 -6.12 -5.79
N LEU A 84 9.91 -5.15 -6.58
CA LEU A 84 10.47 -4.90 -7.90
C LEU A 84 11.85 -4.24 -7.78
N PRO A 85 12.81 -4.61 -8.64
CA PRO A 85 14.18 -4.15 -8.52
C PRO A 85 14.40 -2.71 -9.01
N HIS A 86 13.43 -2.13 -9.72
CA HIS A 86 13.54 -0.80 -10.31
C HIS A 86 12.27 0.03 -10.07
N PRO A 87 12.40 1.36 -9.92
CA PRO A 87 11.27 2.25 -9.80
C PRO A 87 10.49 2.33 -11.12
N VAL A 88 9.24 2.76 -11.02
CA VAL A 88 8.33 2.91 -12.17
C VAL A 88 7.72 4.31 -12.17
N ARG A 89 7.18 4.75 -13.32
CA ARG A 89 6.37 5.97 -13.37
C ARG A 89 4.88 5.66 -13.18
N PRO A 90 4.03 6.63 -12.84
CA PRO A 90 2.60 6.39 -12.60
C PRO A 90 1.88 5.77 -13.81
N GLU A 91 2.29 6.13 -15.03
CA GLU A 91 1.76 5.57 -16.29
C GLU A 91 2.08 4.08 -16.51
N ASP A 92 3.05 3.51 -15.78
CA ASP A 92 3.44 2.10 -15.87
C ASP A 92 2.69 1.21 -14.86
N ILE A 93 1.74 1.77 -14.11
CA ILE A 93 1.00 1.08 -13.04
C ILE A 93 -0.37 0.64 -13.58
N GLU A 94 -0.39 -0.48 -14.30
CA GLU A 94 -1.61 -1.21 -14.70
C GLU A 94 -1.49 -2.71 -14.42
#